data_AF-A0A6H1LE11-F1
#
_entry.id   AF-A0A6H1LE11-F1
#
_cell.length_a   1.000
_cell.length_b   1.000
_cell.length_c   1.000
_cell.angle_alpha   90.00
_cell.angle_beta   90.00
_cell.angle_gamma   90.00
#
_symmetry.space_group_name_H-M   'P 1'
#
loop_
_entity.id
_entity.type
_entity.pdbx_description
1 polymer ?
#
loop_
_entity_poly.entity_id
_entity_poly.type
_entity_poly.pdbx_seq_one_letter_code
_entity_poly.pdbx_strand_id
1 'polypeptide(L)'
;MSPLFAAGIDAIAASLREWRSGRPLEDALERAATTGDPAMPRPHLPKIRALMRLTRTEPGLRAVWLQAHDEAEPAFARALADRAGLPAVDLRSEIQAAMLNSALRTAVEHYAWRTDEEQPDPAVAEAELVSTVRSALAIVAEGLA
;
A
#
# COMPACT_ATOMS: atom_id res chain seq x y z
N MET A 1 -1.36 18.16 -0.21
CA MET A 1 -1.03 16.72 -0.20
C MET A 1 -0.07 16.46 -1.35
N SER A 2 1.01 15.69 -1.18
CA SER A 2 1.86 15.32 -2.32
C SER A 2 1.04 14.40 -3.24
N PRO A 3 0.75 14.78 -4.50
CA PRO A 3 -0.13 13.99 -5.38
C PRO A 3 0.34 12.55 -5.58
N LEU A 4 1.64 12.31 -5.38
CA LEU A 4 2.28 11.00 -5.53
C LEU A 4 1.87 10.00 -4.44
N PHE A 5 1.74 10.45 -3.19
CA PHE A 5 1.34 9.57 -2.08
C PHE A 5 -0.12 9.16 -2.20
N ALA A 6 -0.99 10.14 -2.50
CA ALA A 6 -2.41 9.89 -2.73
C ALA A 6 -2.62 8.89 -3.88
N ALA A 7 -1.96 9.09 -5.03
CA ALA A 7 -2.12 8.21 -6.20
C ALA A 7 -1.76 6.74 -5.92
N GLY A 8 -0.70 6.46 -5.14
CA GLY A 8 -0.32 5.08 -4.81
C GLY A 8 -1.34 4.40 -3.89
N ILE A 9 -1.87 5.15 -2.93
CA ILE A 9 -2.89 4.69 -1.99
C ILE A 9 -4.24 4.48 -2.69
N ASP A 10 -4.60 5.38 -3.59
CA ASP A 10 -5.81 5.26 -4.41
C ASP A 10 -5.80 4.02 -5.30
N ALA A 11 -4.64 3.65 -5.86
CA ALA A 11 -4.47 2.43 -6.65
C ALA A 11 -4.69 1.15 -5.82
N ILE A 12 -4.22 1.16 -4.56
CA ILE A 12 -4.47 0.06 -3.60
C ILE A 12 -5.96 -0.01 -3.27
N ALA A 13 -6.58 1.13 -2.94
CA ALA A 13 -8.01 1.21 -2.63
C ALA A 13 -8.88 0.72 -3.81
N ALA A 14 -8.51 1.08 -5.04
CA ALA A 14 -9.16 0.59 -6.25
C ALA A 14 -9.05 -0.94 -6.39
N SER A 15 -7.87 -1.49 -6.18
CA SER A 15 -7.65 -2.94 -6.30
C SER A 15 -8.40 -3.75 -5.24
N LEU A 16 -8.54 -3.20 -4.02
CA LEU A 16 -9.36 -3.80 -2.97
C LEU A 16 -10.85 -3.78 -3.32
N ARG A 17 -11.35 -2.71 -3.96
CA ARG A 17 -12.75 -2.67 -4.45
C ARG A 17 -13.01 -3.72 -5.54
N GLU A 18 -12.02 -3.99 -6.38
CA GLU A 18 -12.12 -4.99 -7.46
C GLU A 18 -11.87 -6.43 -7.00
N TRP A 19 -11.51 -6.62 -5.72
CA TRP A 19 -11.13 -7.91 -5.16
C TRP A 19 -12.33 -8.85 -4.96
N ARG A 20 -12.60 -9.67 -5.98
CA ARG A 20 -13.67 -10.68 -5.96
C ARG A 20 -13.45 -11.77 -4.90
N SER A 21 -14.54 -12.27 -4.33
CA SER A 21 -14.57 -13.42 -3.41
C SER A 21 -13.88 -14.65 -4.02
N GLY A 22 -13.10 -15.37 -3.22
CA GLY A 22 -12.41 -16.61 -3.63
C GLY A 22 -11.04 -16.42 -4.29
N ARG A 23 -10.56 -15.17 -4.45
CA ARG A 23 -9.15 -14.91 -4.78
C ARG A 23 -8.33 -14.59 -3.52
N PRO A 24 -7.05 -15.01 -3.46
CA PRO A 24 -6.11 -14.54 -2.46
C PRO A 24 -5.95 -13.01 -2.49
N LEU A 25 -5.59 -12.42 -1.36
CA LEU A 25 -5.42 -10.95 -1.22
C LEU A 25 -4.17 -10.47 -1.95
N GLU A 26 -3.11 -11.28 -1.87
CA GLU A 26 -1.84 -11.09 -2.56
C GLU A 26 -2.03 -10.90 -4.06
N ASP A 27 -2.90 -11.69 -4.71
CA ASP A 27 -3.17 -11.60 -6.15
C ASP A 27 -3.90 -10.31 -6.56
N ALA A 28 -4.68 -9.73 -5.65
CA ALA A 28 -5.38 -8.47 -5.90
C ALA A 28 -4.42 -7.28 -5.72
N LEU A 29 -3.58 -7.33 -4.69
CA LEU A 29 -2.63 -6.28 -4.38
C LEU A 29 -1.36 -6.31 -5.25
N GLU A 30 -0.93 -7.48 -5.73
CA GLU A 30 0.13 -7.58 -6.73
C GLU A 30 -0.29 -6.91 -8.03
N ARG A 31 -1.57 -7.03 -8.41
CA ARG A 31 -2.12 -6.25 -9.54
C ARG A 31 -2.12 -4.76 -9.24
N ALA A 32 -2.46 -4.32 -8.04
CA ALA A 32 -2.33 -2.91 -7.65
C ALA A 32 -0.89 -2.38 -7.81
N ALA A 33 0.10 -3.19 -7.38
CA ALA A 33 1.51 -2.84 -7.39
C ALA A 33 2.13 -2.87 -8.80
N THR A 34 1.65 -3.75 -9.68
CA THR A 34 2.20 -3.95 -11.04
C THR A 34 1.41 -3.23 -12.14
N THR A 35 0.13 -2.94 -11.89
CA THR A 35 -0.86 -2.40 -12.84
C THR A 35 -1.28 -0.98 -12.47
N GLY A 36 -0.34 -0.15 -12.00
CA GLY A 36 -0.57 1.28 -11.89
C GLY A 36 -1.17 1.83 -13.19
N ASP A 37 -2.16 2.71 -13.07
CA ASP A 37 -2.95 3.29 -14.18
C ASP A 37 -2.07 3.58 -15.41
N PRO A 38 -2.36 3.00 -16.60
CA PRO A 38 -1.58 3.26 -17.82
C PRO A 38 -1.64 4.73 -18.28
N ALA A 39 -2.59 5.52 -17.79
CA ALA A 39 -2.65 6.97 -18.00
C ALA A 39 -1.82 7.79 -17.00
N MET A 40 -1.32 7.16 -15.93
CA MET A 40 -0.42 7.75 -14.96
C MET A 40 0.99 7.17 -15.20
N PRO A 41 2.03 7.98 -15.47
CA PRO A 41 3.38 7.45 -15.61
C PRO A 41 3.69 6.65 -14.35
N ARG A 42 4.02 5.34 -14.50
CA ARG A 42 4.46 4.48 -13.38
C ARG A 42 5.34 5.34 -12.50
N PRO A 43 4.92 5.67 -11.26
CA PRO A 43 5.66 6.63 -10.48
C PRO A 43 7.06 6.06 -10.32
N HIS A 44 8.07 6.74 -10.88
CA HIS A 44 9.44 6.25 -10.88
C HIS A 44 9.77 5.83 -9.46
N LEU A 45 9.95 4.54 -9.22
CA LEU A 45 10.26 3.99 -7.90
C LEU A 45 11.43 4.71 -7.21
N PRO A 46 12.47 5.17 -7.94
CA PRO A 46 13.47 6.07 -7.37
C PRO A 46 12.91 7.36 -6.75
N LYS A 47 11.89 8.00 -7.37
CA LYS A 47 11.21 9.20 -6.84
C LYS A 47 10.37 8.88 -5.60
N ILE A 48 9.65 7.76 -5.59
CA ILE A 48 8.90 7.33 -4.39
C ILE A 48 9.88 7.07 -3.24
N ARG A 49 10.97 6.33 -3.49
CA ARG A 49 12.00 6.05 -2.48
C ARG A 49 12.67 7.33 -1.98
N ALA A 50 13.01 8.27 -2.86
CA ALA A 50 13.57 9.56 -2.48
C ALA A 50 12.59 10.38 -1.62
N LEU A 51 11.32 10.46 -2.03
CA LEU A 51 10.29 11.16 -1.28
C LEU A 51 10.05 10.52 0.09
N MET A 52 10.03 9.18 0.17
CA MET A 52 9.92 8.43 1.43
C MET A 52 11.10 8.67 2.35
N ARG A 53 12.33 8.81 1.84
CA ARG A 53 13.50 9.16 2.67
C ARG A 53 13.37 10.56 3.25
N LEU A 54 12.85 11.53 2.50
CA LEU A 54 12.60 12.89 3.01
C LEU A 54 11.62 12.89 4.20
N THR A 55 10.70 11.93 4.29
CA THR A 55 9.81 11.83 5.47
C THR A 55 10.56 11.57 6.80
N ARG A 56 11.84 11.16 6.77
CA ARG A 56 12.67 11.02 7.99
C ARG A 56 13.15 12.36 8.53
N THR A 57 13.34 13.35 7.68
CA THR A 57 13.94 14.64 8.03
C THR A 57 12.95 15.80 7.93
N GLU A 58 11.88 15.64 7.17
CA GLU A 58 10.87 16.67 6.91
C GLU A 58 9.53 16.30 7.58
N PRO A 59 9.22 16.86 8.78
CA PRO A 59 8.00 16.53 9.52
C PRO A 59 6.71 16.82 8.73
N GLY A 60 6.71 17.85 7.88
CA GLY A 60 5.57 18.16 7.02
C GLY A 60 5.28 17.05 6.00
N LEU A 61 6.31 16.45 5.40
CA LEU A 61 6.15 15.32 4.50
C LEU A 61 5.74 14.05 5.24
N ARG A 62 6.25 13.86 6.46
CA ARG A 62 5.80 12.76 7.34
C ARG A 62 4.31 12.87 7.67
N ALA A 63 3.83 14.07 7.99
CA ALA A 63 2.43 14.33 8.28
C ALA A 63 1.55 14.01 7.06
N VAL A 64 1.93 14.47 5.87
CA VAL A 64 1.21 14.19 4.62
C VAL A 64 1.16 12.69 4.31
N TRP A 65 2.26 11.96 4.54
CA TRP A 65 2.30 10.50 4.36
C TRP A 65 1.35 9.77 5.30
N LEU A 66 1.36 10.12 6.60
CA LEU A 66 0.49 9.51 7.60
C LEU A 66 -0.99 9.86 7.36
N GLN A 67 -1.28 11.12 7.02
CA GLN A 67 -2.62 11.57 6.69
C GLN A 67 -3.18 10.81 5.48
N ALA A 68 -2.38 10.60 4.44
CA ALA A 68 -2.84 9.85 3.28
C ALA A 68 -3.19 8.39 3.61
N HIS A 69 -2.50 7.77 4.58
CA HIS A 69 -2.86 6.42 5.07
C HIS A 69 -4.13 6.44 5.90
N ASP A 70 -4.29 7.43 6.78
CA ASP A 70 -5.49 7.61 7.60
C ASP A 70 -6.74 7.80 6.72
N GLU A 71 -6.65 8.67 5.71
CA GLU A 71 -7.75 8.94 4.77
C GLU A 71 -8.14 7.71 3.91
N ALA A 72 -7.23 6.76 3.72
CA ALA A 72 -7.47 5.54 2.95
C ALA A 72 -8.21 4.46 3.73
N GLU A 73 -8.02 4.43 5.05
CA GLU A 73 -8.47 3.34 5.91
C GLU A 73 -9.99 3.08 5.83
N PRO A 74 -10.87 4.11 5.78
CA PRO A 74 -12.30 3.90 5.60
C PRO A 74 -12.65 3.19 4.28
N ALA A 75 -11.92 3.46 3.19
CA ALA A 75 -12.14 2.80 1.92
C ALA A 75 -11.74 1.32 1.96
N PHE A 76 -10.68 0.98 2.70
CA PHE A 76 -10.26 -0.40 2.93
C PHE A 76 -11.29 -1.16 3.77
N ALA A 77 -11.77 -0.55 4.86
CA ALA A 77 -12.80 -1.14 5.72
C ALA A 77 -14.08 -1.43 4.93
N ARG A 78 -14.50 -0.50 4.05
CA ARG A 78 -15.66 -0.70 3.19
C ARG A 78 -15.47 -1.86 2.22
N ALA A 79 -14.33 -1.94 1.53
CA ALA A 79 -14.04 -3.03 0.59
C ALA A 79 -14.03 -4.40 1.29
N LEU A 80 -13.52 -4.48 2.52
CA LEU A 80 -13.50 -5.70 3.33
C LEU A 80 -14.90 -6.10 3.80
N ALA A 81 -15.73 -5.15 4.22
CA ALA A 81 -17.13 -5.40 4.56
C ALA A 81 -17.94 -5.90 3.36
N ASP A 82 -17.79 -5.24 2.20
CA ASP A 82 -18.45 -5.65 0.94
C ASP A 82 -18.03 -7.07 0.55
N ARG A 83 -16.75 -7.41 0.69
CA ARG A 83 -16.23 -8.77 0.46
C ARG A 83 -16.85 -9.81 1.40
N ALA A 84 -17.07 -9.44 2.67
CA ALA A 84 -17.71 -10.30 3.65
C ALA A 84 -19.24 -10.42 3.45
N GLY A 85 -19.82 -9.71 2.46
CA GLY A 85 -21.25 -9.67 2.22
C GLY A 85 -22.02 -8.90 3.30
N LEU A 86 -21.33 -8.04 4.05
CA LEU A 86 -21.92 -7.25 5.11
C LEU A 86 -22.55 -5.98 4.53
N PRO A 87 -23.72 -5.55 5.02
CA PRO A 87 -24.38 -4.33 4.52
C PRO A 87 -23.65 -3.04 4.94
N ALA A 88 -22.87 -3.11 6.03
CA ALA A 88 -22.15 -2.00 6.62
C ALA A 88 -20.77 -2.43 7.14
N VAL A 89 -19.89 -1.46 7.32
CA VAL A 89 -18.61 -1.65 8.02
C VAL A 89 -18.89 -2.01 9.47
N ASP A 90 -18.21 -3.04 9.96
CA ASP A 90 -18.23 -3.48 11.35
C ASP A 90 -16.82 -3.42 11.97
N LEU A 91 -16.72 -3.62 13.28
CA LEU A 91 -15.44 -3.58 14.00
C LEU A 91 -14.40 -4.55 13.40
N ARG A 92 -14.85 -5.72 12.90
CA ARG A 92 -13.95 -6.66 12.23
C ARG A 92 -13.33 -6.01 10.99
N SER A 93 -14.17 -5.44 10.11
CA SER A 93 -13.72 -4.78 8.88
C SER A 93 -12.77 -3.59 9.17
N GLU A 94 -13.01 -2.83 10.23
CA GLU A 94 -12.14 -1.74 10.68
C GLU A 94 -10.76 -2.26 11.14
N ILE A 95 -10.74 -3.28 12.00
CA ILE A 95 -9.49 -3.89 12.47
C ILE A 95 -8.68 -4.45 11.29
N GLN A 96 -9.35 -5.16 10.39
CA GLN A 96 -8.72 -5.74 9.21
C GLN A 96 -8.14 -4.66 8.28
N ALA A 97 -8.84 -3.53 8.12
CA ALA A 97 -8.36 -2.38 7.37
C ALA A 97 -7.12 -1.75 8.01
N ALA A 98 -7.13 -1.52 9.32
CA ALA A 98 -5.99 -0.97 10.06
C ALA A 98 -4.76 -1.88 9.97
N MET A 99 -4.94 -3.19 10.11
CA MET A 99 -3.87 -4.18 9.96
C MET A 99 -3.25 -4.13 8.57
N LEU A 100 -4.09 -4.14 7.52
CA LEU A 100 -3.64 -4.07 6.14
C LEU A 100 -2.90 -2.76 5.84
N ASN A 101 -3.50 -1.63 6.24
CA ASN A 101 -2.94 -0.28 6.03
C ASN A 101 -1.58 -0.14 6.71
N SER A 102 -1.47 -0.61 7.95
CA SER A 102 -0.23 -0.58 8.72
C SER A 102 0.86 -1.46 8.09
N ALA A 103 0.52 -2.65 7.60
CA ALA A 103 1.50 -3.52 6.95
C ALA A 103 2.02 -2.95 5.63
N LEU A 104 1.13 -2.40 4.79
CA LEU A 104 1.51 -1.70 3.56
C LEU A 104 2.44 -0.52 3.86
N ARG A 105 2.05 0.34 4.80
CA ARG A 105 2.85 1.47 5.25
C ARG A 105 4.24 1.03 5.72
N THR A 106 4.27 0.02 6.59
CA THR A 106 5.51 -0.50 7.18
C THR A 106 6.41 -1.13 6.13
N ALA A 107 5.86 -1.85 5.15
CA ALA A 107 6.64 -2.44 4.06
C ALA A 107 7.31 -1.38 3.18
N VAL A 108 6.58 -0.34 2.78
CA VAL A 108 7.11 0.75 1.95
C VAL A 108 8.17 1.56 2.72
N GLU A 109 7.91 1.86 3.99
CA GLU A 109 8.87 2.51 4.89
C GLU A 109 10.15 1.68 5.06
N HIS A 110 9.99 0.38 5.35
CA HIS A 110 11.09 -0.56 5.52
C HIS A 110 11.96 -0.62 4.26
N TYR A 111 11.36 -0.80 3.10
CA TYR A 111 12.06 -0.79 1.81
C TYR A 111 12.80 0.53 1.57
N ALA A 112 12.14 1.67 1.79
CA ALA A 112 12.72 2.98 1.52
C ALA A 112 13.95 3.30 2.39
N TRP A 113 14.01 2.71 3.60
CA TRP A 113 15.02 3.00 4.60
C TRP A 113 16.11 1.91 4.73
N ARG A 114 15.98 0.76 4.05
CA ARG A 114 16.86 -0.41 4.25
C ARG A 114 18.28 -0.28 3.71
N THR A 115 18.58 0.69 2.85
CA THR A 115 19.88 0.76 2.16
C THR A 115 20.34 2.20 2.02
N ASP A 116 21.54 2.52 2.51
CA ASP A 116 22.33 3.70 2.16
C ASP A 116 23.16 3.47 0.87
N GLU A 117 23.14 2.25 0.34
CA GLU A 117 23.87 1.86 -0.87
C GLU A 117 23.28 2.45 -2.16
N GLU A 118 24.16 2.54 -3.16
CA GLU A 118 23.92 3.02 -4.53
C GLU A 118 22.60 2.47 -5.09
N GLN A 119 21.84 3.30 -5.82
CA GLN A 119 20.53 2.86 -6.31
C GLN A 119 20.70 1.62 -7.18
N PRO A 120 20.11 0.47 -6.79
CA PRO A 120 20.12 -0.71 -7.64
C PRO A 120 19.40 -0.38 -8.96
N ASP A 121 19.67 -1.18 -9.99
CA ASP A 121 18.93 -1.12 -11.26
C ASP A 121 17.42 -0.98 -10.98
N PRO A 122 16.70 -0.07 -11.66
CA PRO A 122 15.26 0.13 -11.47
C PRO A 122 14.44 -1.17 -11.46
N ALA A 123 14.79 -2.18 -12.25
CA ALA A 123 14.09 -3.46 -12.28
C ALA A 123 14.33 -4.28 -11.01
N VAL A 124 15.55 -4.25 -10.46
CA VAL A 124 15.88 -4.89 -9.18
C VAL A 124 15.16 -4.19 -8.03
N ALA A 125 15.15 -2.84 -8.06
CA ALA A 125 14.44 -2.02 -7.09
C ALA A 125 12.93 -2.32 -7.07
N GLU A 126 12.31 -2.50 -8.24
CA GLU A 126 10.90 -2.91 -8.39
C GLU A 126 10.64 -4.30 -7.80
N ALA A 127 11.47 -5.28 -8.15
CA ALA A 127 11.33 -6.65 -7.66
C ALA A 127 11.46 -6.73 -6.12
N GLU A 128 12.40 -5.99 -5.52
CA GLU A 128 12.58 -5.93 -4.07
C GLU A 128 11.40 -5.28 -3.34
N LEU A 129 10.85 -4.19 -3.87
CA LEU A 129 9.66 -3.56 -3.29
C LEU A 129 8.47 -4.52 -3.34
N VAL A 130 8.23 -5.13 -4.52
CA VAL A 130 7.13 -6.10 -4.70
C VAL A 130 7.29 -7.27 -3.74
N SER A 131 8.50 -7.82 -3.59
CA SER A 131 8.77 -8.90 -2.63
C SER A 131 8.52 -8.46 -1.18
N THR A 132 8.95 -7.25 -0.80
CA THR A 132 8.77 -6.72 0.56
C THR A 132 7.28 -6.54 0.89
N VAL A 133 6.52 -5.98 -0.05
CA VAL A 133 5.06 -5.83 0.08
C VAL A 133 4.39 -7.20 0.16
N ARG A 134 4.78 -8.16 -0.71
CA ARG A 134 4.23 -9.53 -0.69
C ARG A 134 4.45 -10.20 0.67
N SER A 135 5.66 -10.10 1.24
CA SER A 135 5.95 -10.64 2.56
C SER A 135 5.09 -10.02 3.65
N ALA A 136 4.91 -8.69 3.64
CA ALA A 136 4.05 -8.01 4.62
C ALA A 136 2.58 -8.42 4.48
N LEU A 137 2.10 -8.63 3.26
CA LEU A 137 0.73 -9.09 3.00
C LEU A 137 0.51 -10.54 3.43
N ALA A 138 1.48 -11.43 3.23
CA ALA A 138 1.41 -12.79 3.73
C ALA A 138 1.28 -12.80 5.26
N ILE A 139 2.08 -11.99 5.96
CA ILE A 139 2.01 -11.84 7.43
C ILE A 139 0.64 -11.36 7.89
N VAL A 140 0.03 -10.40 7.19
CA VAL A 140 -1.31 -9.92 7.55
C VAL A 140 -2.39 -10.94 7.17
N ALA A 141 -2.27 -11.62 6.04
CA ALA A 141 -3.23 -12.63 5.61
C ALA A 141 -3.37 -13.77 6.62
N GLU A 142 -2.27 -14.18 7.27
CA GLU A 142 -2.29 -15.11 8.40
C GLU A 142 -3.16 -14.62 9.58
N GLY A 143 -3.26 -13.29 9.76
CA GLY A 143 -4.08 -12.65 10.80
C GLY A 143 -5.49 -12.23 10.36
N LEU A 144 -5.85 -12.35 9.07
CA LEU A 144 -7.17 -12.01 8.53
C LEU A 144 -8.13 -13.20 8.39
N ALA A 145 -7.60 -14.43 8.57
CA ALA A 145 -8.34 -15.69 8.51
C ALA A 145 -9.43 -15.82 9.60
#